data_AF-A0A538FY18-F1
#
_entry.id   AF-A0A538FY18-F1
#
_cell.length_a   1.000
_cell.length_b   1.000
_cell.length_c   1.000
_cell.angle_alpha   90.00
_cell.angle_beta   90.00
_cell.angle_gamma   90.00
#
_symmetry.space_group_name_H-M   'P 1'
#
loop_
_entity.id
_entity.type
_entity.pdbx_description
1 polymer ?
#
loop_
_entity_poly.entity_id
_entity_poly.type
_entity_poly.pdbx_seq_one_letter_code
_entity_poly.pdbx_strand_id
1 'polypeptide(L)'
;MRPPPEAELVEAGKLTMGQLAQAHRDRLETGNQVLDIIVERGWVPAQDVAELREAYGIAAPTVPAVQAVPEPVQTAPESPPETEHPPPAAALERFKISIRLTNGDLITAGETDGAEKAAALGHAVVADLTQENGEWPFFGGRFINPETIVSVDLLSG
;
A
#
# COMPACT_ATOMS: atom_id res chain seq x y z
N MET A 1 -4.52 14.92 -22.31
CA MET A 1 -3.59 14.29 -21.36
C MET A 1 -3.26 15.33 -20.31
N ARG A 2 -3.44 15.03 -19.03
CA ARG A 2 -3.05 15.93 -17.95
C ARG A 2 -1.51 15.84 -17.81
N PRO A 3 -0.76 16.96 -17.77
CA PRO A 3 0.69 16.93 -17.57
C PRO A 3 1.01 16.25 -16.22
N PRO A 4 2.19 15.65 -16.03
CA PRO A 4 2.57 15.12 -14.73
C PRO A 4 2.67 16.23 -13.69
N PRO A 5 2.51 15.94 -12.39
CA PRO A 5 2.50 16.96 -11.33
C PRO A 5 3.80 17.78 -11.30
N GLU A 6 4.96 17.16 -11.53
CA GLU A 6 6.24 17.89 -11.59
C GLU A 6 6.32 18.90 -12.75
N ALA A 7 5.60 18.66 -13.85
CA ALA A 7 5.50 19.60 -14.97
C ALA A 7 4.60 20.79 -14.64
N GLU A 8 3.53 20.60 -13.86
CA GLU A 8 2.67 21.71 -13.41
C GLU A 8 3.42 22.68 -12.50
N LEU A 9 4.37 22.19 -11.70
CA LEU A 9 5.26 23.06 -10.92
C LEU A 9 6.16 23.91 -11.82
N VAL A 10 6.58 23.36 -12.97
CA VAL A 10 7.37 24.09 -13.97
C VAL A 10 6.52 25.10 -14.72
N GLU A 11 5.32 24.71 -15.14
CA GLU A 11 4.37 25.61 -15.82
C GLU A 11 3.89 26.74 -14.90
N ALA A 12 3.72 26.46 -13.61
CA ALA A 12 3.40 27.46 -12.58
C ALA A 12 4.58 28.38 -12.23
N GLY A 13 5.78 28.14 -12.79
CA GLY A 13 7.00 28.90 -12.49
C GLY A 13 7.55 28.67 -11.08
N LYS A 14 7.03 27.69 -10.35
CA LYS A 14 7.48 27.30 -9.00
C LYS A 14 8.72 26.41 -9.05
N LEU A 15 8.94 25.73 -10.17
CA LEU A 15 10.09 24.88 -10.42
C LEU A 15 10.74 25.25 -11.76
N THR A 16 12.07 25.32 -11.81
CA THR A 16 12.77 25.52 -13.09
C THR A 16 13.01 24.19 -13.80
N MET A 17 13.12 24.23 -15.12
CA MET A 17 13.45 23.03 -15.93
C MET A 17 14.78 22.37 -15.47
N GLY A 18 15.74 23.16 -15.01
CA GLY A 18 17.00 22.67 -14.45
C GLY A 18 16.83 21.96 -13.10
N GLN A 19 15.94 22.44 -12.24
CA GLN A 19 15.59 21.77 -10.98
C GLN A 19 14.80 20.48 -11.22
N LEU A 20 13.91 20.46 -12.22
CA LEU A 20 13.23 19.23 -12.64
C LEU A 20 14.24 18.17 -13.12
N ALA A 21 15.18 18.55 -13.99
CA ALA A 21 16.23 17.65 -14.46
C ALA A 21 17.15 17.17 -13.31
N GLN A 22 17.39 18.03 -12.31
CA GLN A 22 18.13 17.68 -11.10
C GLN A 22 17.36 16.67 -10.25
N ALA A 23 16.05 16.86 -10.03
CA ALA A 23 15.21 15.92 -9.29
C ALA A 23 15.15 14.54 -9.96
N HIS A 24 15.04 14.50 -11.29
CA HIS A 24 15.02 13.24 -12.03
C HIS A 24 16.34 12.47 -11.90
N ARG A 25 17.47 13.18 -11.84
CA ARG A 25 18.77 12.54 -11.62
C ARG A 25 18.88 11.97 -10.21
N ASP A 26 18.48 12.75 -9.22
CA ASP A 26 18.51 12.34 -7.83
C ASP A 26 17.57 11.15 -7.58
N ARG A 27 16.38 11.11 -8.23
CA ARG A 27 15.49 9.93 -8.24
C ARG A 27 16.21 8.66 -8.71
N LEU A 28 17.10 8.76 -9.69
CA LEU A 28 17.86 7.60 -10.19
C LEU A 28 18.96 7.18 -9.21
N GLU A 29 19.45 8.09 -8.37
CA GLU A 29 20.51 7.84 -7.39
C GLU A 29 19.95 7.34 -6.04
N THR A 30 18.84 7.92 -5.59
CA THR A 30 18.22 7.65 -4.27
C THR A 30 17.02 6.72 -4.35
N GLY A 31 16.37 6.62 -5.52
CA GLY A 31 15.08 5.93 -5.68
C GLY A 31 13.89 6.73 -5.15
N ASN A 32 14.10 7.94 -4.61
CA ASN A 32 13.03 8.77 -4.07
C ASN A 32 12.14 9.34 -5.19
N GLN A 33 10.91 9.72 -4.85
CA GLN A 33 10.03 10.38 -5.83
C GLN A 33 10.52 11.80 -6.12
N VAL A 34 10.42 12.24 -7.38
CA VAL A 34 10.78 13.62 -7.79
C VAL A 34 10.08 14.67 -6.92
N LEU A 35 8.80 14.47 -6.59
CA LEU A 35 8.05 15.36 -5.71
C LEU A 35 8.63 15.43 -4.29
N ASP A 36 9.10 14.32 -3.75
CA ASP A 36 9.74 14.23 -2.43
C ASP A 36 11.09 14.94 -2.45
N ILE A 37 11.91 14.67 -3.47
CA ILE A 37 13.21 15.31 -3.69
C ILE A 37 13.05 16.83 -3.84
N ILE A 38 12.03 17.30 -4.56
CA ILE A 38 11.77 18.74 -4.72
C ILE A 38 11.49 19.41 -3.36
N VAL A 39 10.76 18.74 -2.46
CA VAL A 39 10.45 19.21 -1.11
C VAL A 39 11.68 19.13 -0.22
N GLU A 40 12.41 18.02 -0.22
CA GLU A 40 13.64 17.83 0.56
C GLU A 40 14.72 18.86 0.18
N ARG A 41 14.83 19.19 -1.12
CA ARG A 41 15.74 20.22 -1.64
C ARG A 41 15.24 21.64 -1.39
N GLY A 42 14.00 21.81 -0.91
CA GLY A 42 13.39 23.11 -0.60
C GLY A 42 13.10 23.98 -1.84
N TRP A 43 12.93 23.38 -3.02
CA TRP A 43 12.63 24.15 -4.24
C TRP A 43 11.17 24.55 -4.33
N VAL A 44 10.28 23.71 -3.82
CA VAL A 44 8.84 23.97 -3.71
C VAL A 44 8.42 23.61 -2.28
N PRO A 45 7.58 24.42 -1.62
CA PRO A 45 7.11 24.09 -0.28
C PRO A 45 6.26 22.81 -0.31
N ALA A 46 6.32 22.04 0.79
CA ALA A 46 5.58 20.79 0.93
C ALA A 46 4.06 20.93 0.71
N GLN A 47 3.52 22.13 0.95
CA GLN A 47 2.10 22.49 0.78
C GLN A 47 1.68 22.41 -0.68
N ASP A 48 2.43 23.07 -1.57
CA ASP A 48 2.16 23.09 -3.01
C ASP A 48 2.28 21.69 -3.63
N VAL A 49 3.25 20.91 -3.18
CA VAL A 49 3.41 19.51 -3.58
C VAL A 49 2.28 18.63 -3.02
N ALA A 50 1.77 18.96 -1.83
CA ALA A 50 0.64 18.27 -1.21
C ALA A 50 -0.70 18.54 -1.92
N GLU A 51 -0.95 19.76 -2.38
CA GLU A 51 -2.13 20.06 -3.19
C GLU A 51 -2.07 19.33 -4.54
N LEU A 52 -0.87 19.26 -5.14
CA LEU A 52 -0.67 18.62 -6.42
C LEU A 52 -0.75 17.10 -6.35
N ARG A 53 -0.16 16.46 -5.32
CA ARG A 53 -0.33 15.01 -5.12
C ARG A 53 -1.82 14.65 -4.96
N GLU A 54 -2.60 15.46 -4.24
CA GLU A 54 -4.04 15.22 -4.04
C GLU A 54 -4.83 15.39 -5.34
N ALA A 55 -4.54 16.44 -6.13
CA ALA A 55 -5.16 16.66 -7.43
C ALA A 55 -4.90 15.52 -8.44
N TYR A 56 -3.78 14.82 -8.28
CA TYR A 56 -3.36 13.69 -9.10
C TYR A 56 -3.66 12.32 -8.44
N GLY A 57 -4.24 12.29 -7.25
CA GLY A 57 -4.53 11.06 -6.50
C GLY A 57 -3.29 10.27 -6.09
N ILE A 58 -2.13 10.94 -6.00
CA ILE A 58 -0.88 10.36 -5.55
C ILE A 58 -0.94 10.29 -4.02
N ALA A 59 -0.97 9.08 -3.49
CA ALA A 59 -0.98 8.84 -2.05
C ALA A 59 0.26 9.50 -1.42
N ALA A 60 0.01 10.50 -0.58
CA ALA A 60 1.02 11.04 0.31
C ALA A 60 1.56 9.90 1.19
N PRO A 61 2.85 9.92 1.58
CA PRO A 61 3.21 9.28 2.83
C PRO A 61 2.37 9.97 3.92
N THR A 62 1.37 9.25 4.42
CA THR A 62 0.52 9.68 5.52
C THR A 62 1.42 9.91 6.72
N VAL A 63 1.92 11.13 6.92
CA VAL A 63 2.23 11.57 8.27
C VAL A 63 0.89 11.48 8.99
N PRO A 64 0.73 10.64 10.02
CA PRO A 64 -0.54 10.50 10.70
C PRO A 64 -0.90 11.89 11.20
N ALA A 65 -1.90 12.49 10.57
CA ALA A 65 -2.59 13.62 11.13
C ALA A 65 -3.09 13.12 12.49
N VAL A 66 -2.41 13.58 13.53
CA VAL A 66 -2.92 13.57 14.90
C VAL A 66 -4.36 14.03 14.77
N GLN A 67 -5.28 13.10 15.01
CA GLN A 67 -6.71 13.35 14.97
C GLN A 67 -6.93 14.60 15.82
N ALA A 68 -7.30 15.69 15.16
CA ALA A 68 -7.72 16.90 15.84
C ALA A 68 -8.96 16.51 16.65
N VAL A 69 -8.77 16.32 17.95
CA VAL A 69 -9.83 16.13 18.93
C VAL A 69 -10.50 17.49 19.08
N PRO A 70 -11.75 17.71 18.63
CA PRO A 70 -12.49 18.87 19.08
C PRO A 70 -12.93 18.57 20.51
N GLU A 71 -12.19 19.07 21.50
CA GLU A 71 -12.76 19.28 22.83
C GLU A 71 -13.94 20.26 22.70
N PRO A 72 -15.10 19.90 23.27
CA PRO A 72 -15.54 20.76 24.36
C PRO A 72 -16.15 19.98 25.54
N VAL A 73 -15.75 20.43 26.72
CA VAL A 73 -16.51 20.59 27.98
C VAL A 73 -16.90 19.37 28.86
N GLN A 74 -16.34 19.44 30.09
CA GLN A 74 -17.03 19.35 31.40
C GLN A 74 -17.03 18.04 32.23
N THR A 75 -16.22 18.11 33.31
CA THR A 75 -16.45 17.73 34.72
C THR A 75 -16.60 16.26 35.17
N ALA A 76 -15.62 15.89 36.01
CA ALA A 76 -15.69 15.16 37.30
C ALA A 76 -15.16 13.70 37.33
N PRO A 77 -14.41 13.33 38.40
CA PRO A 77 -13.66 12.07 38.51
C PRO A 77 -14.40 11.00 39.34
N GLU A 78 -14.36 9.71 38.95
CA GLU A 78 -14.34 8.54 39.86
C GLU A 78 -14.29 7.19 39.09
N SER A 79 -13.45 6.29 39.61
CA SER A 79 -13.18 4.85 39.35
C SER A 79 -14.39 3.93 39.03
N PRO A 80 -14.22 2.70 38.47
CA PRO A 80 -13.26 1.64 38.90
C PRO A 80 -12.55 0.80 37.82
N PRO A 81 -11.51 0.02 38.20
CA PRO A 81 -10.83 -0.91 37.31
C PRO A 81 -11.71 -2.15 37.14
N GLU A 82 -12.34 -2.29 35.97
CA GLU A 82 -13.14 -3.47 35.67
C GLU A 82 -12.42 -4.31 34.61
N THR A 83 -11.84 -5.39 35.13
CA THR A 83 -11.77 -6.71 34.50
C THR A 83 -10.94 -6.81 33.22
N GLU A 84 -9.81 -7.50 33.36
CA GLU A 84 -9.25 -8.37 32.31
C GLU A 84 -10.38 -9.15 31.63
N HIS A 85 -10.90 -8.60 30.54
CA HIS A 85 -11.44 -9.44 29.49
C HIS A 85 -10.23 -10.16 28.90
N PRO A 86 -10.11 -11.51 29.01
CA PRO A 86 -9.24 -12.20 28.07
C PRO A 86 -9.66 -11.71 26.67
N PRO A 87 -8.72 -11.41 25.76
CA PRO A 87 -9.08 -11.21 24.36
C PRO A 87 -9.98 -12.40 24.00
N PRO A 88 -11.14 -12.20 23.34
CA PRO A 88 -11.89 -13.34 22.85
C PRO A 88 -10.86 -14.19 22.14
N ALA A 89 -10.67 -15.43 22.61
CA ALA A 89 -9.74 -16.36 22.03
C ALA A 89 -9.96 -16.24 20.53
N ALA A 90 -8.98 -15.66 19.84
CA ALA A 90 -9.08 -15.39 18.42
C ALA A 90 -9.54 -16.72 17.85
N ALA A 91 -10.79 -16.79 17.41
CA ALA A 91 -11.21 -17.91 16.61
C ALA A 91 -10.12 -17.96 15.55
N LEU A 92 -9.36 -19.05 15.53
CA LEU A 92 -8.39 -19.32 14.48
C LEU A 92 -9.26 -19.50 13.23
N GLU A 93 -9.76 -18.39 12.72
CA GLU A 93 -10.49 -18.30 11.46
C GLU A 93 -9.47 -18.79 10.46
N ARG A 94 -9.78 -19.96 9.89
CA ARG A 94 -8.93 -20.57 8.88
C ARG A 94 -9.25 -19.87 7.59
N PHE A 95 -8.24 -19.21 7.04
CA PHE A 95 -8.32 -18.55 5.76
C PHE A 95 -7.74 -19.48 4.70
N LYS A 96 -8.47 -19.63 3.62
CA LYS A 96 -8.10 -20.42 2.47
C LYS A 96 -7.77 -19.49 1.31
N ILE A 97 -6.56 -19.61 0.79
CA ILE A 97 -6.09 -18.81 -0.34
C ILE A 97 -6.45 -19.58 -1.61
N SER A 98 -7.26 -18.96 -2.45
CA SER A 98 -7.72 -19.54 -3.71
C SER A 98 -7.21 -18.69 -4.88
N ILE A 99 -6.50 -19.31 -5.82
CA ILE A 99 -6.04 -18.68 -7.05
C ILE A 99 -7.09 -18.94 -8.13
N ARG A 100 -7.63 -17.88 -8.71
CA ARG A 100 -8.56 -17.94 -9.84
C ARG A 100 -7.79 -17.81 -11.14
N LEU A 101 -8.00 -18.76 -12.03
CA LEU A 101 -7.39 -18.80 -13.36
C LEU A 101 -8.29 -18.21 -14.45
N THR A 102 -7.70 -17.89 -15.62
CA THR A 102 -8.36 -17.31 -16.80
C THR A 102 -9.40 -18.22 -17.42
N ASN A 103 -9.25 -19.53 -17.23
CA ASN A 103 -10.22 -20.55 -17.62
C ASN A 103 -11.40 -20.67 -16.63
N GLY A 104 -11.41 -19.90 -15.54
CA GLY A 104 -12.42 -19.96 -14.49
C GLY A 104 -12.16 -21.02 -13.40
N ASP A 105 -11.06 -21.78 -13.48
CA ASP A 105 -10.65 -22.77 -12.50
C ASP A 105 -10.17 -22.08 -11.20
N LEU A 106 -10.51 -22.66 -10.05
CA LEU A 106 -10.12 -22.16 -8.72
C LEU A 106 -9.24 -23.19 -8.03
N ILE A 107 -8.01 -22.79 -7.71
CA ILE A 107 -7.00 -23.67 -7.13
C ILE A 107 -6.68 -23.22 -5.74
N THR A 108 -6.68 -24.16 -4.80
CA THR A 108 -6.30 -23.88 -3.42
C THR A 108 -4.78 -23.79 -3.34
N ALA A 109 -4.25 -22.60 -3.07
CA ALA A 109 -2.82 -22.37 -2.91
C ALA A 109 -2.32 -22.76 -1.53
N GLY A 110 -3.13 -22.56 -0.50
CA GLY A 110 -2.79 -22.90 0.88
C GLY A 110 -3.89 -22.49 1.86
N GLU A 111 -3.73 -22.95 3.09
CA GLU A 111 -4.61 -22.63 4.22
C GLU A 111 -3.76 -22.06 5.36
N THR A 112 -4.30 -21.12 6.10
CA THR A 112 -3.58 -20.44 7.17
C THR A 112 -4.53 -20.01 8.27
N ASP A 113 -4.06 -20.08 9.51
CA ASP A 113 -4.80 -19.62 10.66
C ASP A 113 -4.56 -18.12 10.89
N GLY A 114 -5.62 -17.33 10.78
CA GLY A 114 -5.60 -15.89 11.03
C GLY A 114 -5.39 -15.02 9.79
N ALA A 115 -6.04 -13.85 9.79
CA ALA A 115 -6.12 -12.94 8.65
C ALA A 115 -4.76 -12.35 8.26
N GLU A 116 -3.91 -12.02 9.23
CA GLU A 116 -2.55 -11.49 8.97
C GLU A 116 -1.67 -12.52 8.23
N LYS A 117 -1.71 -13.79 8.65
CA LYS A 117 -0.98 -14.85 7.97
C LYS A 117 -1.56 -15.14 6.58
N ALA A 118 -2.88 -15.00 6.41
CA ALA A 118 -3.55 -15.11 5.11
C ALA A 118 -3.09 -14.03 4.12
N ALA A 119 -3.01 -12.79 4.58
CA ALA A 119 -2.50 -11.68 3.78
C ALA A 119 -1.01 -11.86 3.43
N ALA A 120 -0.20 -12.29 4.40
CA ALA A 120 1.21 -12.60 4.17
C ALA A 120 1.40 -13.74 3.15
N LEU A 121 0.60 -14.81 3.26
CA LEU A 121 0.64 -15.91 2.30
C LEU A 121 0.14 -15.47 0.92
N GLY A 122 -0.91 -14.65 0.84
CA GLY A 122 -1.39 -14.06 -0.41
C GLY A 122 -0.32 -13.21 -1.09
N HIS A 123 0.39 -12.37 -0.35
CA HIS A 123 1.54 -11.60 -0.87
C HIS A 123 2.70 -12.49 -1.30
N ALA A 124 3.03 -13.53 -0.53
CA ALA A 124 4.07 -14.49 -0.90
C ALA A 124 3.71 -15.22 -2.20
N VAL A 125 2.44 -15.63 -2.34
CA VAL A 125 1.91 -16.21 -3.58
C VAL A 125 2.08 -15.23 -4.72
N VAL A 126 1.58 -13.99 -4.61
CA VAL A 126 1.72 -12.98 -5.67
C VAL A 126 3.18 -12.73 -6.04
N ALA A 127 4.07 -12.61 -5.04
CA ALA A 127 5.50 -12.45 -5.28
C ALA A 127 6.08 -13.63 -6.07
N ASP A 128 5.71 -14.86 -5.72
CA ASP A 128 6.10 -16.08 -6.42
C ASP A 128 5.59 -16.12 -7.87
N LEU A 129 4.34 -15.69 -8.09
CA LEU A 129 3.75 -15.57 -9.43
C LEU A 129 4.45 -14.53 -10.31
N THR A 130 4.95 -13.45 -9.71
CA THR A 130 5.62 -12.35 -10.43
C THR A 130 7.11 -12.60 -10.67
N GLN A 131 7.66 -13.73 -10.21
CA GLN A 131 9.06 -14.04 -10.46
C GLN A 131 9.32 -14.26 -11.95
N GLU A 132 10.18 -13.44 -12.54
CA GLU A 132 10.52 -13.47 -13.98
C GLU A 132 11.46 -14.64 -14.36
N ASN A 133 11.83 -15.50 -13.40
CA ASN A 133 12.70 -16.65 -13.64
C ASN A 133 12.06 -17.73 -14.53
N GLY A 134 10.77 -17.61 -14.86
CA GLY A 134 10.05 -18.58 -15.70
C GLY A 134 9.76 -19.91 -14.99
N GLU A 135 10.00 -19.98 -13.67
CA GLU A 135 9.68 -21.15 -12.86
C GLU A 135 8.18 -21.15 -12.56
N TRP A 136 7.50 -22.24 -12.90
CA TRP A 136 6.08 -22.35 -12.63
C TRP A 136 5.87 -22.60 -11.14
N PRO A 137 5.04 -21.79 -10.47
CA PRO A 137 4.76 -21.97 -9.06
C PRO A 137 3.86 -23.18 -8.82
N PHE A 138 4.17 -23.95 -7.77
CA PHE A 138 3.49 -25.21 -7.45
C PHE A 138 2.48 -25.03 -6.31
N PHE A 139 1.19 -25.12 -6.65
CA PHE A 139 0.07 -24.92 -5.72
C PHE A 139 -0.90 -26.09 -5.76
N GLY A 140 -1.34 -26.55 -4.59
CA GLY A 140 -2.35 -27.60 -4.49
C GLY A 140 -1.99 -28.89 -5.25
N GLY A 141 -0.69 -29.19 -5.42
CA GLY A 141 -0.22 -30.35 -6.17
C GLY A 141 0.02 -30.13 -7.67
N ARG A 142 -0.09 -28.88 -8.17
CA ARG A 142 -0.02 -28.57 -9.60
C ARG A 142 0.87 -27.35 -9.89
N PHE A 143 1.64 -27.42 -10.98
CA PHE A 143 2.34 -26.26 -11.52
C PHE A 143 1.37 -25.34 -12.27
N ILE A 144 1.35 -24.07 -11.90
CA ILE A 144 0.41 -23.09 -12.45
C ILE A 144 1.17 -22.08 -13.29
N ASN A 145 0.70 -21.80 -14.51
CA ASN A 145 1.28 -20.72 -15.30
C ASN A 145 0.82 -19.36 -14.70
N PRO A 146 1.74 -18.49 -14.26
CA PRO A 146 1.39 -17.21 -13.67
C PRO A 146 0.58 -16.30 -14.60
N GLU A 147 0.79 -16.37 -15.92
CA GLU A 147 0.03 -15.59 -16.91
C GLU A 147 -1.45 -16.01 -17.00
N THR A 148 -1.78 -17.20 -16.49
CA THR A 148 -3.17 -17.69 -16.45
C THR A 148 -3.91 -17.23 -15.20
N ILE A 149 -3.29 -16.48 -14.31
CA ILE A 149 -3.89 -16.08 -13.04
C ILE A 149 -4.61 -14.75 -13.22
N VAL A 150 -5.91 -14.75 -12.92
CA VAL A 150 -6.76 -13.56 -13.00
C VAL A 150 -6.86 -12.86 -11.66
N SER A 151 -6.94 -13.62 -10.57
CA SER A 151 -7.15 -13.07 -9.23
C SER A 151 -6.72 -14.06 -8.14
N VAL A 152 -6.36 -13.55 -6.97
CA VAL A 152 -6.17 -14.34 -5.75
C VAL A 152 -7.26 -13.91 -4.76
N ASP A 153 -8.04 -14.87 -4.30
CA ASP A 153 -9.16 -14.68 -3.39
C ASP A 153 -8.83 -15.27 -2.01
N LEU A 154 -9.24 -14.56 -0.97
CA LEU A 154 -9.05 -14.93 0.43
C LEU A 154 -10.41 -15.31 1.01
N LEU A 155 -10.66 -16.61 1.15
CA LEU A 155 -11.91 -17.12 1.70
C LEU A 155 -11.72 -17.38 3.20
N SER A 156 -12.46 -16.66 4.04
CA SER A 156 -12.63 -17.01 5.46
C SER A 156 -13.59 -18.19 5.60
N GLY A 157 -13.17 -19.26 6.27
CA GLY A 157 -13.95 -20.48 6.50
C GLY A 157 -14.70 -20.50 7.83
#